data_AF-A0A8T5IFJ2-F1
#
_entry.id   AF-A0A8T5IFJ2-F1
#
_cell.length_a   1.000
_cell.length_b   1.000
_cell.length_c   1.000
_cell.angle_alpha   90.00
_cell.angle_beta   90.00
_cell.angle_gamma   90.00
#
_symmetry.space_group_name_H-M   'P 1'
#
loop_
_entity.id
_entity.type
_entity.pdbx_description
1 polymer ?
#
loop_
_entity_poly.entity_id
_entity_poly.type
_entity_poly.pdbx_seq_one_letter_code
_entity_poly.pdbx_strand_id
1 'polypeptide(L)'
;MKTVRIREKIKKFLAERPRNTAEILEHINTTMRHGTTSQQLGNVLSTDKDIVKVGYIKRSGILSGGYDICEWATRIWVSDNCPEWEDGKPILLNNDGNGNSMFR
;
A
#
# COMPACT_ATOMS: atom_id res chain seq x y z
N MET A 1 -11.90 17.78 3.44
CA MET A 1 -10.85 18.71 2.94
C MET A 1 -9.41 18.23 3.19
N LYS A 2 -8.97 17.88 4.43
CA LYS A 2 -7.59 17.36 4.65
C LYS A 2 -7.41 15.91 4.19
N THR A 3 -8.35 15.02 4.53
CA THR A 3 -8.29 13.59 4.16
C THR A 3 -8.45 13.36 2.65
N VAL A 4 -9.12 14.26 1.94
CA VAL A 4 -9.26 14.18 0.47
C VAL A 4 -7.91 14.44 -0.21
N ARG A 5 -7.20 15.51 0.20
CA ARG A 5 -5.89 15.87 -0.35
C ARG A 5 -4.82 14.79 -0.12
N ILE A 6 -4.78 14.18 1.07
CA ILE A 6 -3.84 13.09 1.34
C ILE A 6 -4.16 11.87 0.48
N ARG A 7 -5.44 11.50 0.30
CA ARG A 7 -5.85 10.38 -0.55
C ARG A 7 -5.45 10.58 -2.01
N GLU A 8 -5.72 11.75 -2.59
CA GLU A 8 -5.31 12.07 -3.97
C GLU A 8 -3.79 11.96 -4.14
N LYS A 9 -3.03 12.43 -3.14
CA LYS A 9 -1.58 12.37 -3.17
C LYS A 9 -1.04 10.95 -3.08
N ILE A 10 -1.63 10.13 -2.20
CA ILE A 10 -1.31 8.70 -2.11
C ILE A 10 -1.61 8.01 -3.44
N LYS A 11 -2.79 8.23 -4.04
CA LYS A 11 -3.16 7.62 -5.33
C LYS A 11 -2.18 7.98 -6.44
N LYS A 12 -1.73 9.24 -6.51
CA LYS A 12 -0.68 9.66 -7.45
C LYS A 12 0.65 8.95 -7.20
N PHE A 13 1.05 8.82 -5.94
CA PHE A 13 2.30 8.13 -5.59
C PHE A 13 2.25 6.62 -5.88
N LEU A 14 1.07 6.01 -5.75
CA LEU A 14 0.80 4.60 -6.05
C LEU A 14 0.48 4.31 -7.52
N ALA A 15 0.49 5.32 -8.40
CA ALA A 15 0.09 5.14 -9.80
C ALA A 15 1.11 4.31 -10.60
N GLU A 16 2.38 4.32 -10.19
CA GLU A 16 3.47 3.65 -10.93
C GLU A 16 3.66 2.18 -10.52
N ARG A 17 3.72 1.91 -9.21
CA ARG A 17 3.84 0.55 -8.64
C ARG A 17 3.35 0.54 -7.18
N PRO A 18 3.09 -0.64 -6.60
CA PRO A 18 2.76 -0.79 -5.19
C PRO A 18 3.87 -0.22 -4.29
N ARG A 19 3.49 0.24 -3.10
CA ARG A 19 4.40 0.79 -2.08
C ARG A 19 4.01 0.28 -0.71
N ASN A 20 5.00 0.10 0.16
CA ASN A 20 4.74 -0.26 1.55
C ASN A 20 4.32 0.97 2.39
N THR A 21 3.72 0.72 3.55
CA THR A 21 3.23 1.79 4.44
C THR A 21 4.32 2.81 4.82
N ALA A 22 5.58 2.39 4.96
CA ALA A 22 6.67 3.28 5.35
C ALA A 22 7.07 4.22 4.20
N GLU A 23 7.20 3.72 2.97
CA GLU A 23 7.45 4.53 1.77
C GLU A 23 6.36 5.59 1.58
N ILE A 24 5.08 5.22 1.79
CA ILE A 24 3.95 6.15 1.68
C ILE A 24 4.00 7.21 2.79
N LEU A 25 4.31 6.80 4.03
CA LEU A 25 4.42 7.72 5.16
C LEU A 25 5.51 8.76 4.94
N GLU A 26 6.68 8.31 4.50
CA GLU A 26 7.81 9.18 4.17
C GLU A 26 7.44 10.16 3.05
N HIS A 27 6.84 9.67 1.97
CA HIS A 27 6.38 10.52 0.88
C HIS A 27 5.40 11.60 1.35
N ILE A 28 4.42 11.25 2.18
CA ILE A 28 3.45 12.21 2.71
C ILE A 28 4.12 13.24 3.62
N ASN A 29 4.99 12.79 4.53
CA ASN A 29 5.60 13.67 5.53
C ASN A 29 6.67 14.60 4.94
N THR A 30 7.33 14.20 3.85
CA THR A 30 8.33 15.04 3.16
C THR A 30 7.70 16.06 2.21
N THR A 31 6.48 15.79 1.73
CA THR A 31 5.86 16.61 0.68
C THR A 31 4.64 17.41 1.16
N MET A 32 4.27 17.34 2.44
CA MET A 32 3.18 18.11 3.05
C MET A 32 3.67 18.98 4.21
N ARG A 33 3.09 20.18 4.37
CA ARG A 33 3.40 21.08 5.49
C ARG A 33 3.14 20.45 6.87
N HIS A 34 2.09 19.63 6.95
CA HIS A 34 1.75 18.87 8.15
C HIS A 34 1.63 17.41 7.75
N GLY A 35 2.52 16.58 8.27
CA GLY A 35 2.51 15.15 8.08
C GLY A 35 1.36 14.43 8.77
N THR A 36 1.48 13.12 8.84
CA THR A 36 0.57 12.21 9.54
C THR A 36 1.37 11.14 10.29
N THR A 37 0.69 10.39 11.16
CA THR A 37 1.29 9.24 11.83
C THR A 37 1.04 7.96 11.03
N SER A 38 1.85 6.93 11.26
CA SER A 38 1.66 5.61 10.64
C SER A 38 0.26 5.04 10.90
N GLN A 39 -0.27 5.20 12.11
CA GLN A 39 -1.60 4.75 12.48
C GLN A 39 -2.71 5.52 11.74
N GLN A 40 -2.62 6.84 11.67
CA GLN A 40 -3.57 7.66 10.91
C GLN A 40 -3.51 7.34 9.43
N LEU A 41 -2.32 7.13 8.87
CA LEU A 41 -2.13 6.70 7.49
C LEU A 41 -2.76 5.33 7.23
N GLY A 42 -2.54 4.35 8.12
CA GLY A 42 -3.16 3.03 8.01
C GLY A 42 -4.68 3.10 7.95
N ASN A 43 -5.30 3.96 8.76
CA ASN A 43 -6.75 4.20 8.72
C ASN A 43 -7.20 4.84 7.40
N VAL A 44 -6.43 5.80 6.87
CA VAL A 44 -6.74 6.42 5.57
C VAL A 44 -6.68 5.40 4.44
N LEU A 45 -5.64 4.57 4.41
CA LEU A 45 -5.43 3.53 3.40
C LEU A 45 -6.53 2.47 3.47
N SER A 46 -6.86 2.00 4.67
CA SER A 46 -7.86 0.92 4.86
C SER A 46 -9.30 1.35 4.56
N THR A 47 -9.58 2.65 4.57
CA THR A 47 -10.95 3.19 4.36
C THR A 47 -11.20 3.72 2.95
N ASP A 48 -10.16 3.89 2.14
CA ASP A 48 -10.31 4.36 0.76
C ASP A 48 -10.57 3.16 -0.17
N LYS A 49 -11.75 3.10 -0.78
CA LYS A 49 -12.14 1.97 -1.64
C LYS A 49 -11.28 1.83 -2.88
N ASP A 50 -10.58 2.88 -3.34
CA ASP A 50 -9.75 2.80 -4.54
C ASP A 50 -8.31 2.36 -4.23
N ILE A 51 -7.98 2.18 -2.95
CA ILE A 51 -6.68 1.71 -2.49
C ILE A 51 -6.88 0.34 -1.85
N VAL A 52 -6.08 -0.63 -2.28
CA VAL A 52 -6.18 -2.01 -1.80
C VAL A 52 -4.87 -2.46 -1.17
N LYS A 53 -4.98 -3.22 -0.08
CA LYS A 53 -3.84 -3.91 0.53
C LYS A 53 -3.54 -5.13 -0.33
N VAL A 54 -2.41 -5.08 -1.02
CA VAL A 54 -1.98 -6.13 -1.96
C VAL A 54 -0.94 -7.06 -1.36
N GLY A 55 -0.35 -6.72 -0.22
CA GLY A 55 0.67 -7.57 0.38
C GLY A 55 0.89 -7.27 1.85
N TYR A 56 1.55 -8.20 2.54
CA TYR A 56 2.09 -7.94 3.87
C TYR A 56 3.25 -8.87 4.21
N ILE A 57 4.16 -8.37 5.04
CA ILE A 57 5.22 -9.15 5.68
C ILE A 57 4.97 -9.12 7.18
N LYS A 58 4.71 -10.28 7.77
CA LYS A 58 4.67 -10.46 9.23
C LYS A 58 6.10 -10.49 9.76
N ARG A 59 6.47 -9.51 10.56
CA ARG A 59 7.72 -9.52 11.34
C ARG A 59 7.36 -9.85 12.78
N SER A 60 7.96 -10.90 13.31
CA SER A 60 7.86 -11.23 14.73
C SER A 60 9.25 -11.59 15.24
N GLY A 61 9.61 -11.02 16.38
CA GLY A 61 10.90 -11.27 17.02
C GLY A 61 10.78 -11.10 18.52
N ILE A 62 11.62 -11.82 19.26
CA ILE A 62 11.60 -11.82 20.74
C ILE A 62 11.89 -10.42 21.32
N LEU A 63 12.62 -9.59 20.57
CA LEU A 63 12.99 -8.21 20.97
C LEU A 63 12.07 -7.14 20.37
N SER A 64 11.65 -7.29 19.12
CA SER A 64 10.90 -6.27 18.38
C SER A 64 9.38 -6.35 18.56
N GLY A 65 8.88 -7.43 19.16
CA GLY A 65 7.46 -7.75 19.11
C GLY A 65 7.00 -8.15 17.70
N GLY A 66 5.69 -8.30 17.53
CA GLY A 66 5.04 -8.61 16.26
C GLY A 66 4.48 -7.37 15.56
N TYR A 67 4.79 -7.16 14.28
CA TYR A 67 4.20 -6.12 13.45
C TYR A 67 4.13 -6.53 11.99
N ASP A 68 3.20 -5.91 11.25
CA ASP A 68 3.01 -6.15 9.82
C ASP A 68 3.55 -4.96 9.01
N ILE A 69 4.36 -5.25 8.00
CA ILE A 69 4.67 -4.29 6.93
C ILE A 69 3.66 -4.54 5.83
N CYS A 70 2.71 -3.63 5.62
CA CYS A 70 1.67 -3.76 4.61
C CYS A 70 2.10 -3.09 3.30
N GLU A 71 1.67 -3.66 2.18
CA GLU A 71 1.87 -3.14 0.84
C GLU A 71 0.53 -2.77 0.19
N TRP A 72 0.53 -1.65 -0.53
CA TRP A 72 -0.67 -1.00 -1.02
C TRP A 72 -0.53 -0.63 -2.49
N ALA A 73 -1.63 -0.72 -3.22
CA ALA A 73 -1.73 -0.31 -4.62
C ALA A 73 -3.07 0.38 -4.89
N THR A 74 -3.18 1.09 -6.01
CA THR A 74 -4.50 1.53 -6.50
C THR A 74 -5.20 0.35 -7.18
N ARG A 75 -6.54 0.31 -7.10
CA ARG A 75 -7.33 -0.69 -7.84
C ARG A 75 -7.07 -0.66 -9.34
N ILE A 76 -6.87 0.54 -9.89
CA ILE A 76 -6.54 0.73 -11.30
C ILE A 76 -5.22 0.01 -11.63
N TRP A 77 -4.16 0.29 -10.87
CA TRP A 77 -2.88 -0.38 -11.07
C TRP A 77 -3.00 -1.90 -10.97
N VAL A 78 -3.75 -2.42 -9.99
CA VAL A 78 -3.96 -3.86 -9.85
C VAL A 78 -4.73 -4.44 -11.02
N SER A 79 -5.78 -3.78 -11.49
CA SER A 79 -6.55 -4.23 -12.67
C SER A 79 -5.69 -4.27 -13.93
N ASP A 80 -4.80 -3.30 -14.10
CA ASP A 80 -3.96 -3.19 -15.30
C ASP A 80 -2.80 -4.20 -15.30
N ASN A 81 -2.26 -4.54 -14.11
CA ASN A 81 -1.04 -5.36 -13.98
C ASN A 81 -1.31 -6.79 -13.47
N CYS A 82 -2.44 -7.02 -12.82
CA CYS A 82 -2.81 -8.29 -12.20
C CYS A 82 -4.32 -8.55 -12.40
N PRO A 83 -4.78 -8.75 -13.64
CA PRO A 83 -6.22 -8.84 -13.96
C PRO A 83 -6.94 -10.04 -13.30
N GLU A 84 -6.20 -11.08 -12.91
CA GLU A 84 -6.72 -12.26 -12.20
C GLU A 84 -6.77 -12.07 -10.67
N TRP A 85 -6.34 -10.92 -10.16
CA TRP A 85 -6.31 -10.68 -8.74
C TRP A 85 -7.72 -10.49 -8.17
N GLU A 86 -7.96 -11.12 -7.02
CA GLU A 86 -9.20 -10.99 -6.25
C GLU A 86 -8.96 -10.24 -4.94
N ASP A 87 -9.94 -9.42 -4.56
CA ASP A 87 -9.89 -8.60 -3.35
C ASP A 87 -9.58 -9.45 -2.11
N GLY A 88 -8.57 -9.03 -1.35
CA GLY A 88 -8.16 -9.69 -0.11
C GLY A 88 -7.13 -10.81 -0.26
N LYS A 89 -6.76 -11.19 -1.48
CA LYS A 89 -5.59 -12.07 -1.71
C LYS A 89 -4.29 -11.25 -1.78
N PRO A 90 -3.17 -11.75 -1.27
CA PRO A 90 -1.88 -11.10 -1.52
C PRO A 90 -1.48 -11.27 -2.99
N ILE A 91 -0.98 -10.20 -3.61
CA ILE A 91 -0.23 -10.26 -4.87
C ILE A 91 1.18 -10.75 -4.51
N LEU A 92 1.59 -11.85 -5.12
CA LEU A 92 2.98 -12.28 -5.09
C LEU A 92 3.74 -11.46 -6.14
N LEU A 93 4.24 -10.29 -5.72
CA LEU A 93 5.11 -9.47 -6.54
C LEU A 93 6.51 -10.10 -6.56
N ASN A 94 7.05 -10.36 -7.75
CA ASN A 94 8.48 -10.64 -7.87
C ASN A 94 9.26 -9.36 -7.51
N ASN A 95 10.56 -9.48 -7.19
CA ASN A 95 11.43 -8.35 -6.80
C ASN A 95 11.41 -7.15 -7.77
N ASP A 96 10.94 -7.35 -9.01
CA ASP A 96 10.86 -6.34 -10.07
C ASP A 96 9.50 -5.62 -10.15
N GLY A 97 8.55 -5.90 -9.25
CA GLY A 97 7.23 -5.27 -9.23
C GLY A 97 6.22 -5.82 -10.25
N ASN A 98 6.60 -6.84 -11.04
CA ASN A 98 5.68 -7.62 -11.87
C ASN A 98 5.11 -8.81 -11.09
N GLY A 99 3.77 -8.91 -11.05
CA GLY A 99 3.07 -10.05 -10.46
C GLY A 99 3.11 -11.27 -11.37
N ASN A 100 3.52 -12.42 -10.86
CA ASN A 100 3.40 -13.69 -11.57
C ASN A 100 2.19 -14.44 -11.00
N SER A 101 1.11 -14.55 -11.78
CA SER A 101 0.00 -15.46 -11.44
C SER A 101 0.50 -16.89 -11.66
N MET A 102 0.92 -17.54 -10.58
CA MET A 102 1.36 -18.94 -10.61
C MET A 102 0.32 -19.83 -9.92
N PHE A 103 -0.86 -19.90 -10.53
CA PHE A 103 -1.72 -21.07 -10.43
C PHE A 103 -1.95 -21.60 -11.85
N ARG A 104 -1.11 -22.56 -12.24
CA ARG A 104 -1.50 -23.63 -13.16
C ARG A 104 -1.76 -24.88 -12.33
#